data_AF-A0A485KHI8-F1
#
_entry.id   AF-A0A485KHI8-F1
#
_cell.length_a   1.000
_cell.length_b   1.000
_cell.length_c   1.000
_cell.angle_alpha   90.00
_cell.angle_beta   90.00
_cell.angle_gamma   90.00
#
_symmetry.space_group_name_H-M   'P 1'
#
loop_
_entity.id
_entity.type
_entity.pdbx_description
1 polymer ?
#
loop_
_entity_poly.entity_id
_entity_poly.type
_entity_poly.pdbx_seq_one_letter_code
_entity_poly.pdbx_strand_id
1 'polypeptide(L)'
;MRVQPRGLSLASSLPNEHRHRHGLAILGAIYIGLSTASCIWYLSLLNPSFANDIWWAKYSPSGTQALVVDLFNTRLVTQGTGSLDILAPVATMDKTYETAVATTDIYPTYVRRLLLSELTSLEFAVINLRSLSASWSVFMCSQYCWVDLTRQFEVAHTADRQQRCYDRYHANGAVYLETVLRNQVWADFISTNGGDDGGFTVAIQNWLDQLPAGQTWLKTTSTARDTTNVDQEVAYWRARNISLFQLQWQNRGQTGISESLVIQNALGLQQNILLKNIPRIGHTWTSVSMYWLFVNDMGVMVNVNRSLIRSANNSFLMSPFVEMESMLGLQDSNGV
;
A
#
# COMPACT_ATOMS: atom_id res chain seq x y z
N MET A 1 47.97 -93.37 35.33
CA MET A 1 48.85 -92.78 36.37
C MET A 1 48.63 -91.27 36.36
N ARG A 2 47.88 -90.67 37.29
CA ARG A 2 48.23 -90.22 38.66
C ARG A 2 49.38 -89.17 38.74
N VAL A 3 48.95 -87.91 38.81
CA VAL A 3 49.28 -86.74 39.70
C VAL A 3 50.72 -86.21 39.80
N GLN A 4 50.94 -84.90 39.55
CA GLN A 4 51.33 -83.85 40.54
C GLN A 4 51.73 -82.49 39.90
N PRO A 5 51.69 -81.37 40.66
CA PRO A 5 51.27 -80.05 40.16
C PRO A 5 52.42 -79.25 39.54
N ARG A 6 52.09 -78.37 38.57
CA ARG A 6 52.99 -77.27 38.20
C ARG A 6 52.71 -76.08 39.11
N GLY A 7 53.73 -75.75 39.91
CA GLY A 7 53.71 -74.68 40.90
C GLY A 7 53.47 -73.30 40.30
N LEU A 8 53.00 -72.43 41.18
CA LEU A 8 52.98 -70.99 41.03
C LEU A 8 54.39 -70.42 40.79
N SER A 9 54.40 -69.27 40.10
CA SER A 9 55.53 -68.38 39.75
C SER A 9 56.19 -68.70 38.39
N LEU A 10 56.42 -67.75 37.48
CA LEU A 10 56.71 -66.33 37.66
C LEU A 10 56.52 -65.59 36.30
N ALA A 11 55.86 -64.42 36.32
CA ALA A 11 56.07 -63.33 35.36
C ALA A 11 55.60 -62.02 36.04
N SER A 12 56.47 -61.37 36.79
CA SER A 12 57.24 -60.18 36.35
C SER A 12 56.39 -58.97 35.93
N SER A 13 56.32 -58.01 36.86
CA SER A 13 56.12 -56.55 36.69
C SER A 13 54.86 -56.02 35.99
N LEU A 14 53.92 -55.49 36.80
CA LEU A 14 53.00 -54.42 36.38
C LEU A 14 53.01 -53.22 37.35
N PRO A 15 54.10 -52.42 37.45
CA PRO A 15 54.02 -51.09 38.06
C PRO A 15 53.57 -50.00 37.06
N ASN A 16 53.53 -50.31 35.75
CA ASN A 16 53.41 -49.29 34.70
C ASN A 16 51.97 -49.04 34.20
N GLU A 17 51.05 -50.01 34.35
CA GLU A 17 49.65 -49.81 33.94
C GLU A 17 48.89 -48.83 34.83
N HIS A 18 49.15 -48.82 36.14
CA HIS A 18 48.47 -47.88 37.04
C HIS A 18 48.90 -46.44 36.77
N ARG A 19 50.20 -46.14 36.61
CA ARG A 19 50.67 -44.77 36.27
C ARG A 19 50.13 -44.30 34.92
N HIS A 20 50.04 -45.19 33.94
CA HIS A 20 49.49 -44.84 32.62
C HIS A 20 47.98 -44.56 32.69
N ARG A 21 47.22 -45.33 33.49
CA ARG A 21 45.79 -45.11 33.75
C ARG A 21 45.52 -43.83 34.53
N HIS A 22 46.35 -43.49 35.52
CA HIS A 22 46.23 -42.22 36.25
C HIS A 22 46.60 -41.02 35.36
N GLY A 23 47.64 -41.13 34.52
CA GLY A 23 47.99 -40.10 33.54
C GLY A 23 46.88 -39.86 32.49
N LEU A 24 46.26 -40.94 31.99
CA LEU A 24 45.12 -40.86 31.08
C LEU A 24 43.88 -40.24 31.76
N ALA A 25 43.63 -40.55 33.03
CA ALA A 25 42.55 -39.94 33.80
C ALA A 25 42.75 -38.42 34.01
N ILE A 26 43.98 -37.99 34.28
CA ILE A 26 44.32 -36.56 34.41
C ILE A 26 44.17 -35.83 33.07
N LEU A 27 44.65 -36.43 31.97
CA LEU A 27 44.46 -35.86 30.62
C LEU A 27 42.97 -35.76 30.26
N GLY A 28 42.17 -36.78 30.60
CA GLY A 28 40.72 -36.74 30.44
C GLY A 28 40.06 -35.64 31.26
N ALA A 29 40.46 -35.45 32.52
CA ALA A 29 39.95 -34.39 33.37
C ALA A 29 40.31 -32.99 32.84
N ILE A 30 41.54 -32.80 32.36
CA ILE A 30 41.99 -31.55 31.72
C ILE A 30 41.20 -31.29 30.44
N TYR A 31 41.01 -32.31 29.60
CA TYR A 31 40.22 -32.19 28.37
C TYR A 31 38.78 -31.77 28.68
N ILE A 32 38.13 -32.39 29.67
CA ILE A 32 36.77 -32.03 30.09
C ILE A 32 36.75 -30.59 30.61
N GLY A 33 37.68 -30.22 31.49
CA GLY A 33 37.76 -28.87 32.05
C GLY A 33 37.95 -27.79 30.98
N LEU A 34 38.89 -28.00 30.04
CA LEU A 34 39.11 -27.10 28.91
C LEU A 34 37.92 -27.05 27.96
N SER A 35 37.27 -28.18 27.70
CA SER A 35 36.08 -28.23 26.85
C SER A 35 34.91 -27.46 27.49
N THR A 36 34.66 -27.67 28.78
CA THR A 36 33.62 -26.94 29.52
C THR A 36 33.91 -25.44 29.57
N ALA A 37 35.15 -25.04 29.86
CA ALA A 37 35.55 -23.63 29.86
C ALA A 37 35.36 -22.98 28.47
N SER A 38 35.72 -23.71 27.41
CA SER A 38 35.54 -23.26 26.02
C SER A 38 34.05 -23.10 25.67
N CYS A 39 33.19 -24.03 26.10
CA CYS A 39 31.75 -23.91 25.93
C CYS A 39 31.17 -22.68 26.64
N ILE A 40 31.57 -22.45 27.89
CA ILE A 40 31.10 -21.27 28.67
C ILE A 40 31.58 -19.97 28.00
N TRP A 41 32.83 -19.93 27.56
CA TRP A 41 33.37 -18.79 26.83
C TRP A 41 32.62 -18.52 25.51
N TYR A 42 32.34 -19.58 24.74
CA TYR A 42 31.60 -19.49 23.49
C TYR A 42 30.17 -18.95 23.70
N LEU A 43 29.46 -19.44 24.72
CA LEU A 43 28.14 -18.91 25.07
C LEU A 43 28.20 -17.44 25.48
N SER A 44 29.24 -17.03 26.22
CA SER A 44 29.44 -15.63 26.61
C SER A 44 29.68 -14.72 25.41
N LEU A 45 30.39 -15.21 24.39
CA LEU A 45 30.65 -14.50 23.13
C LEU A 45 29.36 -14.33 22.31
N LEU A 46 28.49 -15.33 22.29
CA LEU A 46 27.24 -15.31 21.54
C LEU A 46 26.10 -14.54 22.23
N ASN A 47 26.12 -14.47 23.56
CA ASN A 47 25.05 -13.89 24.37
C ASN A 47 24.56 -12.51 23.87
N PRO A 48 25.43 -11.53 23.52
CA PRO A 48 24.96 -10.22 23.08
C PRO A 48 24.10 -10.27 21.81
N SER A 49 24.41 -11.18 20.88
CA SER A 49 23.70 -11.35 19.62
C SER A 49 22.43 -12.18 19.81
N PHE A 50 22.48 -13.26 20.58
CA PHE A 50 21.33 -14.14 20.83
C PHE A 50 20.34 -13.62 21.88
N ALA A 51 20.55 -12.42 22.41
CA ALA A 51 19.61 -11.77 23.33
C ALA A 51 18.30 -11.30 22.68
N ASN A 52 18.17 -11.37 21.35
CA ASN A 52 16.98 -11.00 20.59
C ASN A 52 16.81 -11.90 19.36
N ASP A 53 15.61 -11.93 18.76
CA ASP A 53 15.28 -12.80 17.62
C ASP A 53 15.88 -12.35 16.27
N ILE A 54 16.45 -11.15 16.21
CA ILE A 54 17.09 -10.59 15.01
C ILE A 54 18.56 -11.01 14.93
N TRP A 55 19.14 -11.41 16.06
CA TRP A 55 20.53 -11.84 16.21
C TRP A 55 21.52 -10.70 15.98
N TRP A 56 21.09 -9.48 16.28
CA TRP A 56 21.89 -8.26 16.22
C TRP A 56 22.32 -7.87 17.63
N ALA A 57 23.64 -7.84 17.88
CA ALA A 57 24.21 -7.48 19.16
C ALA A 57 23.67 -6.14 19.69
N LYS A 58 23.18 -6.14 20.95
CA LYS A 58 22.63 -4.97 21.65
C LYS A 58 21.41 -4.32 20.98
N TYR A 59 20.73 -5.05 20.10
CA TYR A 59 19.49 -4.56 19.50
C TYR A 59 18.40 -4.35 20.55
N SER A 60 17.74 -3.19 20.50
CA SER A 60 16.59 -2.88 21.33
C SER A 60 15.50 -2.19 20.51
N PRO A 61 14.21 -2.44 20.80
CA PRO A 61 13.10 -1.75 20.14
C PRO A 61 13.11 -0.23 20.34
N SER A 62 13.51 0.25 21.53
CA SER A 62 13.55 1.69 21.84
C SER A 62 14.80 2.40 21.34
N GLY A 63 15.90 1.67 21.17
CA GLY A 63 17.19 2.19 20.72
C GLY A 63 17.43 1.94 19.24
N THR A 64 17.99 0.77 18.95
CA THR A 64 18.46 0.38 17.62
C THR A 64 17.34 0.35 16.58
N GLN A 65 16.19 -0.23 16.91
CA GLN A 65 15.06 -0.29 15.99
C GLN A 65 14.54 1.09 15.65
N ALA A 66 14.30 1.93 16.66
CA ALA A 66 13.80 3.28 16.47
C ALA A 66 14.75 4.13 15.62
N LEU A 67 16.07 4.04 15.84
CA LEU A 67 17.07 4.69 15.00
C LEU A 67 17.01 4.21 13.54
N VAL A 68 16.99 2.89 13.32
CA VAL A 68 16.89 2.32 11.97
C VAL A 68 15.61 2.79 11.28
N VAL A 69 14.47 2.74 11.97
CA VAL A 69 13.18 3.19 11.43
C VAL A 69 13.24 4.67 11.04
N ASP A 70 13.78 5.54 11.89
CA ASP A 70 13.87 6.97 11.60
C ASP A 70 14.84 7.29 10.46
N LEU A 71 15.97 6.57 10.35
CA LEU A 71 16.90 6.69 9.22
C LEU A 71 16.23 6.32 7.90
N PHE A 72 15.52 5.19 7.86
CA PHE A 72 14.77 4.77 6.67
C PHE A 72 13.63 5.74 6.35
N ASN A 73 12.85 6.17 7.35
CA ASN A 73 11.79 7.14 7.15
C ASN A 73 12.32 8.46 6.57
N THR A 74 13.47 8.94 7.04
CA THR A 74 14.13 10.14 6.53
C THR A 74 14.59 9.96 5.08
N ARG A 75 15.17 8.81 4.74
CA ARG A 75 15.64 8.54 3.37
C ARG A 75 14.52 8.34 2.38
N LEU A 76 13.48 7.60 2.76
CA LEU A 76 12.29 7.36 1.93
C LEU A 76 11.56 8.65 1.56
N VAL A 77 11.74 9.74 2.31
CA VAL A 77 11.19 11.05 1.95
C VAL A 77 11.79 11.60 0.65
N THR A 78 13.05 11.30 0.35
CA THR A 78 13.78 11.85 -0.82
C THR A 78 14.18 10.80 -1.85
N GLN A 79 14.28 9.54 -1.44
CA GLN A 79 14.80 8.45 -2.27
C GLN A 79 14.08 7.14 -1.93
N GLY A 80 13.18 6.71 -2.81
CA GLY A 80 12.43 5.45 -2.65
C GLY A 80 13.20 4.19 -3.08
N THR A 81 14.32 4.33 -3.79
CA THR A 81 15.12 3.21 -4.31
C THR A 81 16.62 3.45 -4.12
N GLY A 82 17.37 2.39 -3.80
CA GLY A 82 18.83 2.44 -3.65
C GLY A 82 19.31 1.75 -2.38
N SER A 83 20.60 1.90 -2.09
CA SER A 83 21.24 1.40 -0.87
C SER A 83 21.53 2.53 0.11
N LEU A 84 21.35 2.24 1.40
CA LEU A 84 21.76 3.09 2.50
C LEU A 84 22.78 2.32 3.34
N ASP A 85 24.00 2.83 3.44
CA ASP A 85 24.94 2.36 4.43
C ASP A 85 24.62 3.01 5.79
N ILE A 86 24.09 2.22 6.72
CA ILE A 86 23.72 2.68 8.06
C ILE A 86 24.95 3.00 8.93
N LEU A 87 26.16 2.65 8.48
CA LEU A 87 27.42 2.96 9.17
C LEU A 87 28.10 4.20 8.60
N ALA A 88 27.58 4.78 7.51
CA ALA A 88 28.14 5.98 6.93
C ALA A 88 27.88 7.20 7.84
N PRO A 89 28.75 8.24 7.83
CA PRO A 89 28.56 9.46 8.64
C PRO A 89 27.22 10.19 8.37
N VAL A 90 26.65 9.97 7.18
CA VAL A 90 25.37 10.54 6.74
C VAL A 90 24.15 9.78 7.28
N ALA A 91 24.35 8.64 7.94
CA ALA A 91 23.31 7.85 8.59
C ALA A 91 23.23 8.21 10.09
N THR A 92 22.99 9.50 10.36
CA THR A 92 22.86 10.05 11.70
C THR A 92 21.49 10.72 11.87
N MET A 93 20.96 10.68 13.10
CA MET A 93 19.71 11.34 13.47
C MET A 93 19.99 12.27 14.64
N ASP A 94 19.48 13.51 14.57
CA ASP A 94 19.51 14.46 15.69
C ASP A 94 18.40 14.13 16.70
N LYS A 95 18.54 12.96 17.34
CA LYS A 95 17.56 12.39 18.27
C LYS A 95 18.25 11.43 19.23
N THR A 96 17.92 11.54 20.51
CA THR A 96 18.41 10.63 21.56
C THR A 96 17.47 9.43 21.68
N TYR A 97 18.03 8.22 21.62
CA TYR A 97 17.29 6.96 21.72
C TYR A 97 17.52 6.23 23.06
N GLU A 98 17.80 6.99 24.12
CA GLU A 98 18.08 6.46 25.47
C GLU A 98 16.80 6.24 26.30
N THR A 99 15.64 6.67 25.81
CA THR A 99 14.36 6.54 26.52
C THR A 99 13.79 5.13 26.40
N ALA A 100 13.05 4.69 27.42
CA ALA A 100 12.39 3.38 27.41
C ALA A 100 11.26 3.27 26.36
N VAL A 101 10.72 4.40 25.91
CA VAL A 101 9.66 4.46 24.90
C VAL A 101 10.27 4.87 23.56
N ALA A 102 10.10 4.03 22.55
CA ALA A 102 10.40 4.39 21.16
C ALA A 102 9.43 5.48 20.70
N THR A 103 9.94 6.54 20.10
CA THR A 103 9.13 7.45 19.27
C THR A 103 9.72 7.39 17.87
N THR A 104 8.91 7.14 16.85
CA THR A 104 9.31 7.26 15.45
C THR A 104 8.47 8.34 14.81
N ASP A 105 9.10 9.18 13.98
CA ASP A 105 8.42 10.35 13.43
C ASP A 105 7.86 10.02 12.04
N ILE A 106 6.54 10.16 11.90
CA ILE A 106 5.85 10.05 10.62
C ILE A 106 5.25 11.41 10.28
N TYR A 107 5.74 12.03 9.20
CA TYR A 107 5.22 13.33 8.77
C TYR A 107 3.72 13.23 8.42
N PRO A 108 2.85 14.10 9.00
CA PRO A 108 1.40 14.03 8.77
C PRO A 108 0.95 14.18 7.30
N THR A 109 1.80 14.77 6.47
CA THR A 109 1.55 15.00 5.03
C THR A 109 2.13 13.89 4.14
N TYR A 110 2.94 12.98 4.67
CA TYR A 110 3.65 11.95 3.91
C TYR A 110 2.69 11.11 3.04
N VAL A 111 1.65 10.55 3.65
CA VAL A 111 0.68 9.68 2.95
C VAL A 111 -0.04 10.44 1.83
N ARG A 112 -0.33 11.73 2.07
CA ARG A 112 -0.99 12.58 1.06
C ARG A 112 -0.06 12.87 -0.10
N ARG A 113 1.21 13.21 0.16
CA ARG A 113 2.21 13.44 -0.88
C ARG A 113 2.43 12.18 -1.72
N LEU A 114 2.59 11.05 -1.06
CA LEU A 114 2.78 9.76 -1.72
C LEU A 114 1.63 9.47 -2.70
N LEU A 115 0.38 9.55 -2.24
CA LEU A 115 -0.78 9.22 -3.07
C LEU A 115 -1.14 10.26 -4.12
N LEU A 116 -1.02 11.54 -3.78
CA LEU A 116 -1.49 12.63 -4.65
C LEU A 116 -0.39 13.17 -5.58
N SER A 117 0.87 12.73 -5.44
CA SER A 117 1.97 13.26 -6.24
C SER A 117 2.95 12.20 -6.74
N GLU A 118 3.20 11.13 -5.98
CA GLU A 118 4.22 10.14 -6.35
C GLU A 118 3.60 8.89 -7.00
N LEU A 119 2.47 8.40 -6.48
CA LEU A 119 1.77 7.20 -6.93
C LEU A 119 0.70 7.50 -7.98
N THR A 120 1.08 8.26 -9.02
CA THR A 120 0.16 8.71 -10.07
C THR A 120 0.42 8.07 -11.44
N SER A 121 1.26 7.03 -11.52
CA SER A 121 1.53 6.33 -12.77
C SER A 121 0.31 5.53 -13.23
N LEU A 122 0.22 5.27 -14.54
CA LEU A 122 -0.91 4.54 -15.11
C LEU A 122 -0.89 3.07 -14.67
N GLU A 123 0.27 2.45 -14.62
CA GLU A 123 0.48 1.08 -14.15
C GLU A 123 -0.02 0.92 -12.71
N PHE A 124 0.38 1.86 -11.83
CA PHE A 124 -0.08 1.85 -10.44
C PHE A 124 -1.60 2.01 -10.37
N ALA A 125 -2.18 2.94 -11.13
CA ALA A 125 -3.62 3.16 -11.13
C ALA A 125 -4.41 1.95 -11.66
N VAL A 126 -4.02 1.36 -12.79
CA VAL A 126 -4.70 0.19 -13.38
C VAL A 126 -4.69 -0.99 -12.42
N ILE A 127 -3.54 -1.30 -11.80
CA ILE A 127 -3.43 -2.37 -10.81
C ILE A 127 -4.38 -2.12 -9.63
N ASN A 128 -4.35 -0.91 -9.06
CA ASN A 128 -5.14 -0.59 -7.88
C ASN A 128 -6.65 -0.50 -8.19
N LEU A 129 -7.04 0.05 -9.34
CA LEU A 129 -8.44 0.10 -9.79
C LEU A 129 -9.01 -1.31 -10.00
N ARG A 130 -8.22 -2.26 -10.49
CA ARG A 130 -8.65 -3.67 -10.63
C ARG A 130 -8.81 -4.38 -9.27
N SER A 131 -8.05 -3.96 -8.27
CA SER A 131 -8.20 -4.45 -6.88
C SER A 131 -9.33 -3.76 -6.10
N LEU A 132 -9.80 -2.60 -6.58
CA LEU A 132 -10.85 -1.82 -5.94
C LEU A 132 -12.19 -2.54 -6.07
N SER A 133 -13.01 -2.49 -5.01
CA SER A 133 -14.37 -3.03 -5.09
C SER A 133 -15.30 -2.07 -5.84
N ALA A 134 -16.34 -2.65 -6.46
CA ALA A 134 -17.40 -1.91 -7.14
C ALA A 134 -17.99 -0.78 -6.28
N SER A 135 -18.26 -1.04 -5.00
CA SER A 135 -18.81 -0.04 -4.08
C SER A 135 -17.87 1.13 -3.84
N TRP A 136 -16.55 0.90 -3.77
CA TRP A 136 -15.57 1.97 -3.56
C TRP A 136 -15.23 2.75 -4.84
N SER A 137 -15.47 2.16 -6.03
CA SER A 137 -15.17 2.80 -7.33
C SER A 137 -15.89 4.13 -7.58
N VAL A 138 -17.04 4.35 -6.94
CA VAL A 138 -17.83 5.59 -7.06
C VAL A 138 -17.48 6.64 -5.99
N PHE A 139 -16.65 6.29 -5.01
CA PHE A 139 -16.12 7.18 -3.97
C PHE A 139 -14.71 7.70 -4.30
N MET A 140 -14.23 7.48 -5.52
CA MET A 140 -12.97 8.03 -5.97
C MET A 140 -12.99 9.55 -5.81
N CYS A 141 -11.93 10.09 -5.21
CA CYS A 141 -11.79 11.52 -4.94
C CYS A 141 -11.46 12.26 -6.24
N SER A 142 -12.40 12.31 -7.17
CA SER A 142 -12.27 12.97 -8.46
C SER A 142 -13.59 13.64 -8.85
N GLN A 143 -13.48 14.77 -9.53
CA GLN A 143 -14.57 15.41 -10.26
C GLN A 143 -14.44 15.03 -11.73
N TYR A 144 -15.34 14.18 -12.20
CA TYR A 144 -15.32 13.72 -13.59
C TYR A 144 -15.60 14.88 -14.55
N CYS A 145 -14.87 14.86 -15.65
CA CYS A 145 -15.01 15.78 -16.76
C CYS A 145 -15.74 15.10 -17.93
N TRP A 146 -15.46 13.82 -18.14
CA TRP A 146 -16.05 13.03 -19.22
C TRP A 146 -16.40 11.61 -18.76
N VAL A 147 -17.40 11.03 -19.41
CA VAL A 147 -17.69 9.60 -19.28
C VAL A 147 -16.65 8.79 -20.05
N ASP A 148 -16.32 9.22 -21.26
CA ASP A 148 -15.50 8.51 -22.23
C ASP A 148 -14.16 9.19 -22.50
N LEU A 149 -13.14 8.41 -22.84
CA LEU A 149 -11.82 8.91 -23.21
C LEU A 149 -11.81 9.67 -24.55
N THR A 150 -12.84 9.50 -25.38
CA THR A 150 -13.03 10.30 -26.60
C THR A 150 -13.64 11.68 -26.32
N ARG A 151 -14.00 11.98 -25.07
CA ARG A 151 -14.53 13.27 -24.61
C ARG A 151 -15.86 13.67 -25.27
N GLN A 152 -16.66 12.70 -25.72
CA GLN A 152 -17.97 12.95 -26.34
C GLN A 152 -19.07 13.24 -25.31
N PHE A 153 -18.96 12.64 -24.12
CA PHE A 153 -19.97 12.72 -23.07
C PHE A 153 -19.41 13.53 -21.90
N GLU A 154 -19.57 14.84 -21.98
CA GLU A 154 -19.17 15.77 -20.92
C GLU A 154 -20.10 15.69 -19.70
N VAL A 155 -19.53 15.79 -18.49
CA VAL A 155 -20.29 15.67 -17.22
C VAL A 155 -19.92 16.72 -16.17
N ALA A 156 -19.02 17.66 -16.45
CA ALA A 156 -18.69 18.70 -15.47
C ALA A 156 -19.91 19.58 -15.17
N HIS A 157 -20.09 19.96 -13.90
CA HIS A 157 -21.30 20.68 -13.44
C HIS A 157 -21.48 22.04 -14.10
N THR A 158 -20.40 22.79 -14.36
CA THR A 158 -20.47 24.12 -15.00
C THR A 158 -19.70 24.16 -16.31
N ALA A 159 -20.09 25.09 -17.20
CA ALA A 159 -19.36 25.34 -18.44
C ALA A 159 -17.90 25.73 -18.19
N ASP A 160 -17.65 26.58 -17.18
CA ASP A 160 -16.30 26.99 -16.79
C ASP A 160 -15.46 25.81 -16.26
N ARG A 161 -16.08 24.90 -15.51
CA ARG A 161 -15.39 23.67 -15.05
C ARG A 161 -15.07 22.76 -16.22
N GLN A 162 -15.98 22.64 -17.20
CA GLN A 162 -15.78 21.85 -18.41
C GLN A 162 -14.65 22.44 -19.27
N GLN A 163 -14.61 23.76 -19.45
CA GLN A 163 -13.51 24.44 -20.14
C GLN A 163 -12.17 24.18 -19.42
N ARG A 164 -12.14 24.30 -18.09
CA ARG A 164 -10.96 23.95 -17.29
C ARG A 164 -10.52 22.50 -17.46
N CYS A 165 -11.45 21.57 -17.68
CA CYS A 165 -11.12 20.18 -18.00
C CYS A 165 -10.31 20.09 -19.29
N TYR A 166 -10.77 20.75 -20.36
CA TYR A 166 -10.05 20.81 -21.63
C TYR A 166 -8.67 21.43 -21.46
N ASP A 167 -8.57 22.56 -20.75
CA ASP A 167 -7.33 23.31 -20.64
C ASP A 167 -6.27 22.60 -19.78
N ARG A 168 -6.69 21.88 -18.72
CA ARG A 168 -5.76 21.41 -17.67
C ARG A 168 -5.76 19.92 -17.38
N TYR A 169 -6.88 19.22 -17.60
CA TYR A 169 -7.07 17.88 -17.02
C TYR A 169 -7.21 16.76 -18.05
N HIS A 170 -7.21 17.07 -19.35
CA HIS A 170 -7.39 16.09 -20.42
C HIS A 170 -6.34 14.95 -20.41
N ALA A 171 -5.14 15.16 -19.85
CA ALA A 171 -4.11 14.12 -19.74
C ALA A 171 -4.21 13.28 -18.45
N ASN A 172 -5.10 13.64 -17.51
CA ASN A 172 -5.30 12.94 -16.25
C ASN A 172 -6.43 11.91 -16.37
N GLY A 173 -6.10 10.62 -16.32
CA GLY A 173 -7.07 9.53 -16.40
C GLY A 173 -8.14 9.60 -15.31
N ALA A 174 -7.83 10.16 -14.14
CA ALA A 174 -8.77 10.23 -13.01
C ALA A 174 -10.03 11.06 -13.29
N VAL A 175 -10.03 11.95 -14.30
CA VAL A 175 -11.22 12.74 -14.66
C VAL A 175 -12.13 12.07 -15.70
N TYR A 176 -11.82 10.82 -16.09
CA TYR A 176 -12.58 10.03 -17.05
C TYR A 176 -13.22 8.82 -16.37
N LEU A 177 -14.54 8.72 -16.41
CA LEU A 177 -15.25 7.60 -15.79
C LEU A 177 -14.86 6.25 -16.43
N GLU A 178 -14.64 6.24 -17.75
CA GLU A 178 -14.18 5.06 -18.51
C GLU A 178 -12.93 4.42 -17.90
N THR A 179 -11.95 5.21 -17.45
CA THR A 179 -10.72 4.64 -16.86
C THR A 179 -11.00 3.82 -15.61
N VAL A 180 -11.94 4.28 -14.78
CA VAL A 180 -12.33 3.58 -13.56
C VAL A 180 -13.13 2.33 -13.92
N LEU A 181 -14.15 2.47 -14.77
CA LEU A 181 -15.12 1.41 -15.08
C LEU A 181 -14.54 0.29 -15.93
N ARG A 182 -13.61 0.58 -16.85
CA ARG A 182 -12.89 -0.44 -17.61
C ARG A 182 -12.08 -1.39 -16.73
N ASN A 183 -11.80 -0.98 -15.49
CA ASN A 183 -11.04 -1.76 -14.52
C ASN A 183 -11.91 -2.40 -13.42
N GLN A 184 -13.23 -2.23 -13.45
CA GLN A 184 -14.14 -2.88 -12.50
C GLN A 184 -14.63 -4.22 -13.02
N VAL A 185 -14.99 -5.14 -12.11
CA VAL A 185 -15.82 -6.30 -12.48
C VAL A 185 -17.20 -5.75 -12.84
N TRP A 186 -17.56 -5.80 -14.12
CA TRP A 186 -18.76 -5.10 -14.59
C TRP A 186 -20.05 -5.59 -13.93
N ALA A 187 -20.18 -6.91 -13.71
CA ALA A 187 -21.32 -7.50 -13.03
C ALA A 187 -21.48 -6.96 -11.58
N ASP A 188 -20.38 -6.87 -10.83
CA ASP A 188 -20.39 -6.32 -9.47
C ASP A 188 -20.68 -4.82 -9.48
N PHE A 189 -20.17 -4.09 -10.48
CA PHE A 189 -20.44 -2.67 -10.64
C PHE A 189 -21.92 -2.39 -10.91
N ILE A 190 -22.53 -3.11 -11.85
CA ILE A 190 -23.96 -2.96 -12.19
C ILE A 190 -24.85 -3.42 -11.04
N SER A 191 -24.52 -4.51 -10.33
CA SER A 191 -25.31 -4.94 -9.17
C SER A 191 -25.28 -3.93 -8.01
N THR A 192 -24.20 -3.16 -7.90
CA THR A 192 -24.03 -2.16 -6.83
C THR A 192 -24.59 -0.78 -7.20
N ASN A 193 -24.37 -0.33 -8.45
CA ASN A 193 -24.63 1.05 -8.86
C ASN A 193 -25.60 1.18 -10.04
N GLY A 194 -25.93 0.07 -10.72
CA GLY A 194 -26.86 0.01 -11.84
C GLY A 194 -28.23 -0.54 -11.44
N GLY A 195 -28.96 -1.13 -12.41
CA GLY A 195 -30.36 -1.58 -12.24
C GLY A 195 -31.37 -0.47 -12.54
N ASP A 196 -32.67 -0.79 -12.52
CA ASP A 196 -33.75 0.10 -13.01
C ASP A 196 -33.72 1.50 -12.37
N ASP A 197 -33.41 1.59 -11.06
CA ASP A 197 -33.28 2.84 -10.31
C ASP A 197 -31.84 3.10 -9.82
N GLY A 198 -30.86 2.44 -10.45
CA GLY A 198 -29.44 2.58 -10.09
C GLY A 198 -28.88 3.96 -10.40
N GLY A 199 -28.01 4.47 -9.52
CA GLY A 199 -27.33 5.75 -9.70
C GLY A 199 -26.63 5.90 -11.06
N PHE A 200 -25.88 4.86 -11.47
CA PHE A 200 -25.22 4.83 -12.77
C PHE A 200 -26.22 4.74 -13.93
N THR A 201 -27.27 3.93 -13.77
CA THR A 201 -28.30 3.74 -14.80
C THR A 201 -28.98 5.05 -15.14
N VAL A 202 -29.50 5.74 -14.12
CA VAL A 202 -30.23 7.00 -14.28
C VAL A 202 -29.30 8.12 -14.74
N ALA A 203 -28.17 8.30 -14.05
CA ALA A 203 -27.30 9.44 -14.30
C ALA A 203 -26.54 9.34 -15.64
N ILE A 204 -26.19 8.13 -16.10
CA ILE A 204 -25.28 7.92 -17.23
C ILE A 204 -25.91 6.97 -18.28
N GLN A 205 -26.21 5.74 -17.89
CA GLN A 205 -26.49 4.65 -18.84
C GLN A 205 -27.71 4.93 -19.74
N ASN A 206 -28.82 5.42 -19.18
CA ASN A 206 -30.07 5.63 -19.91
C ASN A 206 -29.92 6.58 -21.11
N TRP A 207 -29.02 7.56 -21.02
CA TRP A 207 -28.73 8.44 -22.15
C TRP A 207 -27.80 7.75 -23.16
N LEU A 208 -26.79 7.02 -22.69
CA LEU A 208 -25.88 6.28 -23.56
C LEU A 208 -26.59 5.20 -24.40
N ASP A 209 -27.60 4.54 -23.84
CA ASP A 209 -28.40 3.53 -24.53
C ASP A 209 -29.20 4.10 -25.72
N GLN A 210 -29.41 5.42 -25.77
CA GLN A 210 -30.08 6.09 -26.89
C GLN A 210 -29.13 6.42 -28.05
N LEU A 211 -27.82 6.28 -27.86
CA LEU A 211 -26.80 6.72 -28.81
C LEU A 211 -25.93 5.55 -29.29
N PRO A 212 -25.69 5.39 -30.61
CA PRO A 212 -24.81 4.32 -31.10
C PRO A 212 -23.39 4.35 -30.50
N ALA A 213 -22.85 5.55 -30.29
CA ALA A 213 -21.56 5.75 -29.63
C ALA A 213 -21.61 5.34 -28.14
N GLY A 214 -22.71 5.63 -27.45
CA GLY A 214 -22.92 5.26 -26.04
C GLY A 214 -23.07 3.75 -25.86
N GLN A 215 -23.86 3.09 -26.71
CA GLN A 215 -23.97 1.62 -26.73
C GLN A 215 -22.61 0.93 -26.99
N THR A 216 -21.82 1.49 -27.92
CA THR A 216 -20.46 1.00 -28.18
C THR A 216 -19.56 1.18 -26.97
N TRP A 217 -19.62 2.34 -26.31
CA TRP A 217 -18.87 2.61 -25.09
C TRP A 217 -19.26 1.65 -23.95
N LEU A 218 -20.54 1.40 -23.74
CA LEU A 218 -21.03 0.45 -22.74
C LEU A 218 -20.48 -0.97 -23.00
N LYS A 219 -20.59 -1.45 -24.24
CA LYS A 219 -20.09 -2.78 -24.64
C LYS A 219 -18.58 -2.93 -24.46
N THR A 220 -17.81 -1.92 -24.87
CA THR A 220 -16.34 -1.97 -24.81
C THR A 220 -15.81 -1.76 -23.38
N THR A 221 -16.49 -0.93 -22.58
CA THR A 221 -16.12 -0.67 -21.18
C THR A 221 -16.43 -1.87 -20.28
N SER A 222 -17.61 -2.47 -20.44
CA SER A 222 -18.08 -3.62 -19.65
C SER A 222 -17.23 -4.88 -19.78
N THR A 223 -16.53 -5.05 -20.89
CA THR A 223 -15.72 -6.25 -21.18
C THR A 223 -14.21 -6.00 -21.04
N ALA A 224 -13.79 -4.76 -20.80
CA ALA A 224 -12.40 -4.35 -20.84
C ALA A 224 -11.53 -5.11 -19.82
N ARG A 225 -11.95 -5.19 -18.56
CA ARG A 225 -11.21 -5.87 -17.50
C ARG A 225 -10.92 -7.33 -17.82
N ASP A 226 -11.91 -8.03 -18.35
CA ASP A 226 -11.83 -9.49 -18.61
C ASP A 226 -11.04 -9.81 -19.89
N THR A 227 -10.93 -8.85 -20.80
CA THR A 227 -10.30 -9.03 -22.11
C THR A 227 -8.91 -8.43 -22.22
N THR A 228 -8.46 -7.66 -21.21
CA THR A 228 -7.16 -6.97 -21.23
C THR A 228 -6.34 -7.28 -20.00
N ASN A 229 -5.02 -7.42 -20.17
CA ASN A 229 -4.07 -7.36 -19.06
C ASN A 229 -3.72 -5.90 -18.69
N VAL A 230 -2.90 -5.70 -17.66
CA VAL A 230 -2.49 -4.38 -17.18
C VAL A 230 -1.80 -3.56 -18.27
N ASP A 231 -0.83 -4.16 -18.98
CA ASP A 231 -0.05 -3.47 -20.01
C ASP A 231 -0.91 -3.03 -21.19
N GLN A 232 -1.86 -3.87 -21.61
CA GLN A 232 -2.81 -3.56 -22.68
C GLN A 232 -3.74 -2.40 -22.29
N GLU A 233 -4.22 -2.36 -21.05
CA GLU A 233 -5.08 -1.28 -20.58
C GLU A 233 -4.30 0.04 -20.45
N VAL A 234 -3.07 -0.01 -19.95
CA VAL A 234 -2.16 1.15 -19.92
C VAL A 234 -1.86 1.65 -21.34
N ALA A 235 -1.61 0.75 -22.29
CA ALA A 235 -1.41 1.11 -23.69
C ALA A 235 -2.68 1.75 -24.30
N TYR A 236 -3.85 1.24 -23.96
CA TYR A 236 -5.15 1.81 -24.39
C TYR A 236 -5.33 3.25 -23.88
N TRP A 237 -4.94 3.55 -22.63
CA TRP A 237 -4.94 4.89 -22.05
C TRP A 237 -3.92 5.81 -22.72
N ARG A 238 -2.68 5.36 -22.89
CA ARG A 238 -1.60 6.13 -23.54
C ARG A 238 -1.96 6.49 -24.98
N ALA A 239 -2.58 5.57 -25.72
CA ALA A 239 -3.07 5.82 -27.07
C ALA A 239 -4.13 6.94 -27.15
N ARG A 240 -4.72 7.32 -26.01
CA ARG A 240 -5.69 8.42 -25.85
C ARG A 240 -5.11 9.62 -25.13
N ASN A 241 -3.77 9.74 -25.12
CA ASN A 241 -3.02 10.85 -24.51
C ASN A 241 -3.22 10.99 -23.00
N ILE A 242 -3.55 9.91 -22.30
CA ILE A 242 -3.54 9.87 -20.84
C ILE A 242 -2.12 9.56 -20.38
N SER A 243 -1.57 10.41 -19.50
CA SER A 243 -0.18 10.30 -19.03
C SER A 243 -0.05 10.08 -17.53
N LEU A 244 -1.08 10.40 -16.75
CA LEU A 244 -1.10 10.24 -15.30
C LEU A 244 -2.50 9.90 -14.80
N PHE A 245 -2.59 9.35 -13.59
CA PHE A 245 -3.84 9.18 -12.86
C PHE A 245 -3.67 9.79 -11.46
N GLN A 246 -4.17 11.01 -11.28
CA GLN A 246 -4.00 11.78 -10.06
C GLN A 246 -5.37 12.15 -9.50
N LEU A 247 -5.62 11.70 -8.28
CA LEU A 247 -6.82 12.04 -7.55
C LEU A 247 -6.72 13.44 -6.94
N GLN A 248 -7.88 14.02 -6.65
CA GLN A 248 -7.99 15.29 -5.94
C GLN A 248 -8.01 15.04 -4.42
N TRP A 249 -7.56 16.03 -3.67
CA TRP A 249 -7.51 15.96 -2.22
C TRP A 249 -8.92 16.07 -1.60
N GLN A 250 -9.19 15.23 -0.60
CA GLN A 250 -10.38 15.28 0.26
C GLN A 250 -9.98 15.00 1.71
N ASN A 251 -10.70 15.57 2.68
CA ASN A 251 -10.55 15.28 4.10
C ASN A 251 -11.68 14.44 4.69
N ARG A 252 -12.49 13.78 3.84
CA ARG A 252 -13.50 12.81 4.28
C ARG A 252 -12.89 11.69 5.11
N GLY A 253 -11.67 11.29 4.78
CA GLY A 253 -10.93 10.28 5.50
C GLY A 253 -9.44 10.55 5.45
N GLN A 254 -8.74 10.08 6.47
CA GLN A 254 -7.30 9.93 6.46
C GLN A 254 -6.99 8.68 5.67
N THR A 255 -6.13 8.81 4.66
CA THR A 255 -5.63 7.63 3.99
C THR A 255 -4.70 6.86 4.92
N GLY A 256 -4.87 5.55 4.96
CA GLY A 256 -3.98 4.68 5.71
C GLY A 256 -2.71 4.36 4.95
N ILE A 257 -1.66 3.98 5.67
CA ILE A 257 -0.43 3.43 5.12
C ILE A 257 0.11 2.36 6.05
N SER A 258 0.68 1.30 5.48
CA SER A 258 1.47 0.32 6.21
C SER A 258 2.75 0.08 5.42
N GLU A 259 3.89 0.44 5.99
CA GLU A 259 5.21 0.21 5.42
C GLU A 259 6.03 -0.63 6.39
N SER A 260 6.74 -1.62 5.87
CA SER A 260 7.65 -2.47 6.64
C SER A 260 8.99 -2.61 5.94
N LEU A 261 10.05 -2.82 6.71
CA LEU A 261 11.35 -3.27 6.20
C LEU A 261 11.62 -4.71 6.63
N VAL A 262 12.50 -5.38 5.89
CA VAL A 262 13.00 -6.70 6.23
C VAL A 262 14.43 -6.55 6.74
N ILE A 263 14.70 -6.99 7.97
CA ILE A 263 16.06 -7.16 8.47
C ILE A 263 16.48 -8.61 8.20
N GLN A 264 17.56 -8.79 7.45
CA GLN A 264 18.18 -10.09 7.23
C GLN A 264 19.48 -10.19 8.02
N ASN A 265 19.63 -11.21 8.85
CA ASN A 265 20.86 -11.42 9.61
C ASN A 265 21.92 -12.21 8.80
N ALA A 266 23.10 -12.40 9.39
CA ALA A 266 24.24 -13.06 8.74
C ALA A 266 24.00 -14.54 8.36
N LEU A 267 22.97 -15.17 8.92
CA LEU A 267 22.59 -16.55 8.60
C LEU A 267 21.44 -16.63 7.59
N GLY A 268 20.98 -15.49 7.08
CA GLY A 268 19.88 -15.42 6.13
C GLY A 268 18.48 -15.45 6.76
N LEU A 269 18.35 -15.41 8.09
CA LEU A 269 17.05 -15.29 8.74
C LEU A 269 16.51 -13.87 8.55
N GLN A 270 15.25 -13.77 8.16
CA GLN A 270 14.57 -12.52 7.85
C GLN A 270 13.50 -12.21 8.90
N GLN A 271 13.44 -10.94 9.33
CA GLN A 271 12.45 -10.42 10.27
C GLN A 271 11.80 -9.15 9.72
N ASN A 272 10.47 -9.07 9.80
CA ASN A 272 9.70 -7.91 9.35
C ASN A 272 9.58 -6.89 10.48
N ILE A 273 10.00 -5.65 10.21
CA ILE A 273 9.89 -4.52 11.13
C ILE A 273 8.99 -3.46 10.52
N LEU A 274 8.03 -3.00 11.29
CA LEU A 274 7.09 -1.96 10.89
C LEU A 274 7.79 -0.60 10.89
N LEU A 275 7.76 0.10 9.76
CA LEU A 275 8.27 1.47 9.60
C LEU A 275 7.22 2.51 9.93
N LYS A 276 6.04 2.34 9.33
CA LYS A 276 4.91 3.27 9.44
C LYS A 276 3.62 2.47 9.47
N ASN A 277 2.70 2.85 10.35
CA ASN A 277 1.36 2.31 10.36
C ASN A 277 0.38 3.42 10.74
N ILE A 278 -0.24 3.98 9.72
CA ILE A 278 -1.31 4.95 9.88
C ILE A 278 -2.60 4.24 9.45
N PRO A 279 -3.58 4.05 10.36
CA PRO A 279 -4.85 3.45 9.97
C PRO A 279 -5.65 4.41 9.08
N ARG A 280 -6.47 3.82 8.22
CA ARG A 280 -7.52 4.55 7.50
C ARG A 280 -8.66 4.88 8.46
N ILE A 281 -8.95 6.17 8.64
CA ILE A 281 -9.99 6.65 9.57
C ILE A 281 -10.90 7.66 8.84
N GLY A 282 -12.21 7.65 9.14
CA GLY A 282 -13.15 8.67 8.67
C GLY A 282 -13.05 9.97 9.49
N HIS A 283 -13.21 11.12 8.84
CA HIS A 283 -13.15 12.44 9.47
C HIS A 283 -14.40 13.26 9.12
N THR A 284 -14.48 14.50 9.63
CA THR A 284 -15.64 15.41 9.55
C THR A 284 -15.95 15.96 8.15
N TRP A 285 -15.26 15.50 7.10
CA TRP A 285 -15.48 15.80 5.68
C TRP A 285 -15.84 17.26 5.33
N THR A 286 -15.08 18.23 5.83
CA THR A 286 -15.36 19.65 5.52
C THR A 286 -15.04 20.04 4.07
N SER A 287 -14.22 19.26 3.36
CA SER A 287 -13.91 19.48 1.93
C SER A 287 -15.05 19.10 0.98
N VAL A 288 -16.18 18.58 1.49
CA VAL A 288 -17.40 18.36 0.72
C VAL A 288 -17.87 19.63 -0.01
N SER A 289 -17.61 20.79 0.59
CA SER A 289 -17.90 22.11 0.00
C SER A 289 -17.10 22.43 -1.27
N MET A 290 -15.95 21.77 -1.48
CA MET A 290 -15.16 21.91 -2.70
C MET A 290 -15.70 21.03 -3.81
N TYR A 291 -16.07 19.79 -3.45
CA TYR A 291 -16.83 18.85 -4.29
C TYR A 291 -17.28 17.66 -3.42
N TRP A 292 -18.43 17.09 -3.75
CA TRP A 292 -19.05 16.05 -2.94
C TRP A 292 -18.98 14.63 -3.51
N LEU A 293 -18.05 14.35 -4.42
CA LEU A 293 -17.86 13.04 -5.08
C LEU A 293 -19.01 12.62 -6.00
N PHE A 294 -18.67 11.75 -6.96
CA PHE A 294 -19.58 11.25 -7.98
C PHE A 294 -20.79 10.47 -7.43
N VAL A 295 -20.63 9.76 -6.32
CA VAL A 295 -21.74 9.03 -5.68
C VAL A 295 -22.90 9.95 -5.30
N ASN A 296 -22.61 11.19 -4.86
CA ASN A 296 -23.66 12.16 -4.54
C ASN A 296 -24.28 12.74 -5.81
N ASP A 297 -23.47 13.01 -6.85
CA ASP A 297 -24.00 13.43 -8.16
C ASP A 297 -25.05 12.43 -8.68
N MET A 298 -24.73 11.13 -8.65
CA MET A 298 -25.67 10.08 -9.04
C MET A 298 -26.90 10.04 -8.13
N GLY A 299 -26.72 10.18 -6.81
CA GLY A 299 -27.83 10.19 -5.86
C GLY A 299 -28.82 11.32 -6.13
N VAL A 300 -28.33 12.54 -6.42
CA VAL A 300 -29.19 13.66 -6.82
C VAL A 300 -29.92 13.32 -8.10
N MET A 301 -29.19 12.86 -9.14
CA MET A 301 -29.78 12.53 -10.43
C MET A 301 -30.91 11.51 -10.37
N VAL A 302 -30.79 10.49 -9.50
CA VAL A 302 -31.86 9.52 -9.26
C VAL A 302 -33.11 10.22 -8.72
N ASN A 303 -32.97 11.10 -7.74
CA ASN A 303 -34.10 11.80 -7.12
C ASN A 303 -34.87 12.71 -8.08
N VAL A 304 -34.18 13.29 -9.07
CA VAL A 304 -34.78 14.23 -10.04
C VAL A 304 -34.95 13.63 -11.44
N ASN A 305 -34.61 12.35 -11.61
CA ASN A 305 -34.64 11.61 -12.88
C ASN A 305 -33.93 12.37 -14.04
N ARG A 306 -32.68 12.76 -13.82
CA ARG A 306 -31.85 13.52 -14.78
C ARG A 306 -30.56 12.79 -15.13
N SER A 307 -30.03 13.07 -16.31
CA SER A 307 -28.69 12.62 -16.69
C SER A 307 -27.62 13.64 -16.28
N LEU A 308 -26.44 13.16 -15.86
CA LEU A 308 -25.23 13.99 -15.70
C LEU A 308 -24.58 14.34 -17.04
N ILE A 309 -24.93 13.66 -18.13
CA ILE A 309 -24.37 13.97 -19.44
C ILE A 309 -24.97 15.29 -19.92
N ARG A 310 -24.10 16.27 -20.16
CA ARG A 310 -24.50 17.66 -20.51
C ARG A 310 -25.30 17.74 -21.80
N SER A 311 -25.03 16.85 -22.76
CA SER A 311 -25.73 16.78 -24.04
C SER A 311 -27.05 15.99 -24.02
N ALA A 312 -27.44 15.45 -22.86
CA ALA A 312 -28.68 14.68 -22.73
C ALA A 312 -29.93 15.55 -22.85
N ASN A 313 -30.97 15.01 -23.48
CA ASN A 313 -32.28 15.67 -23.58
C ASN A 313 -33.05 15.73 -22.24
N ASN A 314 -32.53 15.08 -21.21
CA ASN A 314 -32.95 15.17 -19.82
C ASN A 314 -31.76 15.49 -18.91
N SER A 315 -30.79 16.25 -19.40
CA SER A 315 -29.61 16.67 -18.63
C SER A 315 -30.00 17.47 -17.38
N PHE A 316 -29.16 17.42 -16.35
CA PHE A 316 -29.23 18.29 -15.17
C PHE A 316 -29.21 19.79 -15.51
N LEU A 317 -28.73 20.15 -16.70
CA LEU A 317 -28.74 21.50 -17.26
C LEU A 317 -30.08 21.90 -17.91
N MET A 318 -31.09 21.03 -17.93
CA MET A 318 -32.39 21.34 -18.53
C MET A 318 -33.43 21.69 -17.47
N SER A 319 -34.23 22.72 -17.77
CA SER A 319 -35.28 23.21 -16.86
C SER A 319 -36.22 22.10 -16.36
N PRO A 320 -36.51 22.02 -15.03
CA PRO A 320 -35.87 22.80 -13.97
C PRO A 320 -34.40 22.39 -13.78
N PHE A 321 -33.52 23.39 -13.75
CA PHE A 321 -32.08 23.19 -13.57
C PHE A 321 -31.78 22.53 -12.23
N VAL A 322 -30.77 21.67 -12.20
CA VAL A 322 -30.25 21.06 -10.98
C VAL A 322 -28.89 21.66 -10.69
N GLU A 323 -28.87 22.64 -9.81
CA GLU A 323 -27.63 23.26 -9.32
C GLU A 323 -27.08 22.43 -8.16
N MET A 324 -25.87 21.90 -8.33
CA MET A 324 -25.27 20.99 -7.36
C MET A 324 -24.89 21.73 -6.07
N GLU A 325 -24.49 22.98 -6.20
CA GLU A 325 -24.16 23.90 -5.10
C GLU A 325 -25.38 24.17 -4.21
N SER A 326 -26.54 24.42 -4.82
CA SER A 326 -27.82 24.59 -4.14
C SER A 326 -28.21 23.39 -3.29
N MET A 327 -27.90 22.17 -3.74
CA MET A 327 -28.17 20.95 -2.96
C MET A 327 -27.29 20.82 -1.70
N LEU A 328 -26.16 21.52 -1.65
CA LEU A 328 -25.30 21.65 -0.48
C LEU A 328 -25.62 22.89 0.38
N GLY A 329 -26.61 23.69 -0.02
CA GLY A 329 -26.89 24.98 0.61
C GLY A 329 -25.75 26.00 0.40
N LEU A 330 -24.93 25.82 -0.63
CA LEU A 330 -23.86 26.73 -1.01
C LEU A 330 -24.38 27.77 -1.99
N GLN A 331 -25.35 28.56 -1.52
CA GLN A 331 -25.93 29.66 -2.29
C GLN A 331 -25.35 30.99 -1.84
N ASP A 332 -25.26 31.94 -2.78
CA ASP A 332 -24.99 33.32 -2.44
C ASP A 332 -26.20 33.98 -1.73
N SER A 333 -26.07 35.26 -1.36
CA SER A 333 -27.16 36.00 -0.71
C SER A 333 -28.43 36.14 -1.57
N ASN A 334 -28.36 35.81 -2.85
CA ASN A 334 -29.46 35.86 -3.82
C ASN A 334 -30.09 34.48 -4.05
N GLY A 335 -29.60 33.42 -3.40
CA GLY A 335 -30.15 32.07 -3.54
C GLY A 335 -29.69 31.35 -4.81
N VAL A 336 -28.59 31.82 -5.43
CA VAL A 336 -27.95 31.21 -6.61
C VAL A 336 -26.67 30.51 -6.21
#